data_AF-A0A5R9DU61-F1
#
_entry.id   AF-A0A5R9DU61-F1
#
_cell.length_a   1.000
_cell.length_b   1.000
_cell.length_c   1.000
_cell.angle_alpha   90.00
_cell.angle_beta   90.00
_cell.angle_gamma   90.00
#
_symmetry.space_group_name_H-M   'P 1'
#
loop_
_entity.id
_entity.type
_entity.pdbx_description
1 polymer ?
#
loop_
_entity_poly.entity_id
_entity_poly.type
_entity_poly.pdbx_seq_one_letter_code
_entity_poly.pdbx_strand_id
1 'polypeptide(L)'
;MNQTPVPVRLLHRPRVGGLVVPFISYAHGGHALFGSVNPLRRAEALLCRLCQICGHRLEERFCLAVRPMDVRAGAAPEPGLHPECLAYSTAACPMLNGAVSEYRSTSATTSHPAGRPCGDPSCPCPRIASDAQHEIRSGRPADDWDSWMIRGSHYRLKRDPDRPHLLGGLLGVDLDVPVLRVRPLRRTPSPRLDRTQADQLRAALRALEL
;
A
#
# COMPACT_ATOMS: atom_id res chain seq x y z
N MET A 1 -1.14 -20.64 16.80
CA MET A 1 -1.27 -19.35 16.08
C MET A 1 -2.58 -19.38 15.31
N ASN A 2 -3.55 -18.54 15.67
CA ASN A 2 -4.82 -18.45 14.93
C ASN A 2 -4.53 -17.86 13.54
N GLN A 3 -4.70 -18.65 12.49
CA GLN A 3 -4.57 -18.16 11.11
C GLN A 3 -5.68 -17.16 10.83
N THR A 4 -5.35 -16.03 10.19
CA THR A 4 -6.33 -15.08 9.69
C THR A 4 -7.27 -15.80 8.71
N PRO A 5 -8.60 -15.86 8.97
CA PRO A 5 -9.53 -16.51 8.06
C PRO A 5 -9.44 -15.92 6.66
N VAL A 6 -9.32 -16.77 5.64
CA VAL A 6 -9.23 -16.35 4.24
C VAL A 6 -10.65 -16.18 3.68
N PRO A 7 -11.06 -14.97 3.25
CA PRO A 7 -12.37 -14.75 2.62
C PRO A 7 -12.54 -15.60 1.36
N VAL A 8 -13.79 -15.96 1.02
CA VAL A 8 -14.12 -16.74 -0.18
C VAL A 8 -13.51 -16.12 -1.45
N ARG A 9 -13.54 -14.79 -1.57
CA ARG A 9 -12.95 -14.04 -2.70
C ARG A 9 -11.45 -14.24 -2.87
N LEU A 10 -10.74 -14.75 -1.85
CA LEU A 10 -9.30 -14.98 -1.90
C LEU A 10 -8.93 -16.46 -2.03
N LEU A 11 -9.91 -17.37 -2.11
CA LEU A 11 -9.62 -18.82 -2.17
C LEU A 11 -8.86 -19.22 -3.44
N HIS A 12 -9.02 -18.48 -4.54
CA HIS A 12 -8.30 -18.70 -5.79
C HIS A 12 -6.87 -18.17 -5.78
N ARG A 13 -6.49 -17.38 -4.77
CA ARG A 13 -5.15 -16.79 -4.70
C ARG A 13 -4.16 -17.78 -4.11
N PRO A 14 -2.91 -17.82 -4.64
CA PRO A 14 -1.86 -18.64 -4.05
C PRO A 14 -1.56 -18.19 -2.63
N ARG A 15 -1.05 -19.11 -1.80
CA ARG A 15 -0.70 -18.86 -0.40
C ARG A 15 0.74 -19.26 -0.11
N VAL A 16 1.43 -18.46 0.69
CA VAL A 16 2.79 -18.72 1.18
C VAL A 16 2.81 -18.47 2.68
N GLY A 17 3.26 -19.45 3.47
CA GLY A 17 3.28 -19.34 4.93
C GLY A 17 1.89 -19.13 5.56
N GLY A 18 0.83 -19.64 4.92
CA GLY A 18 -0.57 -19.43 5.34
C GLY A 18 -1.17 -18.07 4.94
N LEU A 19 -0.40 -17.19 4.31
CA LEU A 19 -0.86 -15.87 3.86
C LEU A 19 -1.20 -15.87 2.38
N VAL A 20 -2.30 -15.22 2.00
CA VAL A 20 -2.67 -14.96 0.61
C VAL A 20 -1.64 -14.05 -0.03
N VAL A 21 -1.14 -14.42 -1.21
CA VAL A 21 -0.25 -13.57 -2.02
C VAL A 21 -1.11 -12.58 -2.82
N PRO A 22 -1.02 -11.26 -2.53
CA PRO A 22 -1.74 -10.22 -3.28
C PRO A 22 -1.52 -10.32 -4.79
N PHE A 23 -2.51 -9.90 -5.57
CA PHE A 23 -2.40 -9.80 -7.03
C PHE A 23 -1.19 -8.97 -7.42
N ILE A 24 -1.01 -7.79 -6.80
CA ILE A 24 0.08 -6.87 -7.14
C ILE A 24 1.44 -7.26 -6.55
N SER A 25 1.55 -8.34 -5.78
CA SER A 25 2.84 -8.70 -5.19
C SER A 25 3.84 -9.11 -6.25
N TYR A 26 5.08 -8.66 -6.06
CA TYR A 26 6.20 -9.16 -6.83
C TYR A 26 6.42 -10.65 -6.52
N ALA A 27 6.67 -11.44 -7.56
CA ALA A 27 7.07 -12.82 -7.44
C ALA A 27 8.05 -13.17 -8.56
N HIS A 28 9.07 -13.97 -8.23
CA HIS A 28 10.08 -14.43 -9.18
C HIS A 28 10.65 -15.78 -8.73
N GLY A 29 10.94 -16.68 -9.67
CA GLY A 29 11.47 -18.01 -9.38
C GLY A 29 10.59 -18.84 -8.43
N GLY A 30 9.26 -18.67 -8.48
CA GLY A 30 8.33 -19.32 -7.55
C GLY A 30 8.24 -18.69 -6.16
N HIS A 31 8.99 -17.61 -5.88
CA HIS A 31 9.00 -16.94 -4.58
C HIS A 31 8.22 -15.63 -4.64
N ALA A 32 7.15 -15.51 -3.85
CA ALA A 32 6.44 -14.26 -3.64
C ALA A 32 7.16 -13.38 -2.60
N LEU A 33 7.29 -12.08 -2.89
CA LEU A 33 7.92 -11.10 -2.01
C LEU A 33 6.86 -10.16 -1.41
N PHE A 34 6.46 -10.46 -0.17
CA PHE A 34 5.51 -9.62 0.56
C PHE A 34 6.10 -8.23 0.85
N GLY A 35 5.28 -7.19 0.66
CA GLY A 35 5.71 -5.79 0.82
C GLY A 35 6.46 -5.21 -0.38
N SER A 36 6.63 -5.98 -1.45
CA SER A 36 7.13 -5.49 -2.74
C SER A 36 6.05 -5.61 -3.82
N VAL A 37 5.93 -4.54 -4.62
CA VAL A 37 4.89 -4.42 -5.64
C VAL A 37 5.49 -4.73 -7.02
N ASN A 38 4.79 -5.56 -7.80
CA ASN A 38 5.07 -5.74 -9.21
C ASN A 38 4.54 -4.53 -9.99
N PRO A 39 5.39 -3.72 -10.64
CA PRO A 39 4.96 -2.50 -11.31
C PRO A 39 3.98 -2.74 -12.46
N LEU A 40 4.12 -3.86 -13.19
CA LEU A 40 3.23 -4.22 -14.29
C LEU A 40 1.84 -4.59 -13.76
N ARG A 41 1.76 -5.45 -12.74
CA ARG A 41 0.47 -5.83 -12.14
C ARG A 41 -0.18 -4.67 -11.38
N ARG A 42 0.60 -3.79 -10.77
CA ARG A 42 0.09 -2.54 -10.18
C ARG A 42 -0.55 -1.68 -11.26
N ALA A 43 0.15 -1.46 -12.37
CA ALA A 43 -0.38 -0.65 -13.45
C ALA A 43 -1.62 -1.28 -14.09
N GLU A 44 -1.62 -2.60 -14.30
CA GLU A 44 -2.79 -3.36 -14.73
C GLU A 44 -3.98 -3.16 -13.77
N ALA A 45 -3.76 -3.31 -12.46
CA ALA A 45 -4.81 -3.14 -11.48
C ALA A 45 -5.36 -1.69 -11.45
N LEU A 46 -4.50 -0.68 -11.64
CA LEU A 46 -4.93 0.71 -11.76
C LEU A 46 -5.76 0.92 -13.04
N LEU A 47 -5.23 0.52 -14.20
CA LEU A 47 -5.88 0.74 -15.50
C LEU A 47 -7.21 -0.01 -15.63
N CYS A 48 -7.25 -1.25 -15.12
CA CYS A 48 -8.41 -2.14 -15.25
C CYS A 48 -9.36 -2.09 -14.06
N ARG A 49 -9.12 -1.21 -13.07
CA ARG A 49 -9.87 -1.14 -11.80
C ARG A 49 -9.97 -2.50 -11.11
N LEU A 50 -8.83 -3.15 -10.87
CA LEU A 50 -8.77 -4.44 -10.18
C LEU A 50 -8.40 -4.25 -8.71
N CYS A 51 -8.89 -5.15 -7.86
CA CYS A 51 -8.48 -5.21 -6.47
C CYS A 51 -7.01 -5.64 -6.36
N GLN A 52 -6.21 -4.88 -5.60
CA GLN A 52 -4.80 -5.18 -5.43
C GLN A 52 -4.50 -6.53 -4.74
N ILE A 53 -5.47 -7.09 -4.01
CA ILE A 53 -5.33 -8.38 -3.31
C ILE A 53 -5.85 -9.53 -4.15
N CYS A 54 -7.12 -9.49 -4.56
CA CYS A 54 -7.77 -10.62 -5.24
C CYS A 54 -7.61 -10.62 -6.76
N GLY A 55 -7.30 -9.47 -7.37
CA GLY A 55 -7.18 -9.31 -8.83
C GLY A 55 -8.52 -9.27 -9.58
N HIS A 56 -9.66 -9.42 -8.91
CA HIS A 56 -10.97 -9.21 -9.53
C HIS A 56 -11.30 -7.73 -9.66
N ARG A 57 -12.17 -7.40 -10.62
CA ARG A 57 -12.65 -6.04 -10.83
C ARG A 57 -13.31 -5.48 -9.56
N LEU A 58 -13.01 -4.22 -9.27
CA LEU A 58 -13.63 -3.47 -8.18
C LEU A 58 -15.10 -3.23 -8.50
N GLU A 59 -15.93 -3.41 -7.49
CA GLU A 59 -17.38 -3.22 -7.55
C GLU A 59 -17.74 -1.74 -7.32
N GLU A 60 -19.03 -1.42 -7.20
CA GLU A 60 -19.52 -0.04 -7.06
C GLU A 60 -18.95 0.68 -5.83
N ARG A 61 -18.56 -0.03 -4.77
CA ARG A 61 -17.92 0.52 -3.57
C ARG A 61 -16.66 -0.25 -3.24
N PHE A 62 -15.56 0.47 -3.12
CA PHE A 62 -14.27 -0.11 -2.77
C PHE A 62 -13.47 0.85 -1.91
N CYS A 63 -12.42 0.33 -1.28
CA CYS A 63 -11.59 1.07 -0.36
C CYS A 63 -10.22 1.37 -0.99
N LEU A 64 -9.66 2.52 -0.64
CA LEU A 64 -8.24 2.84 -0.80
C LEU A 64 -7.59 2.77 0.58
N ALA A 65 -6.37 2.23 0.66
CA ALA A 65 -5.54 2.38 1.84
C ALA A 65 -4.68 3.64 1.65
N VAL A 66 -4.85 4.62 2.52
CA VAL A 66 -4.34 6.00 2.35
C VAL A 66 -3.49 6.39 3.55
N ARG A 67 -2.30 6.94 3.28
CA ARG A 67 -1.40 7.52 4.27
C ARG A 67 -1.46 9.05 4.24
N PRO A 68 -1.00 9.75 5.29
CA PRO A 68 -0.88 11.22 5.26
C PRO A 68 -0.04 11.75 4.07
N MET A 69 0.99 11.02 3.66
CA MET A 69 1.80 11.42 2.49
C MET A 69 1.05 11.29 1.16
N ASP A 70 0.14 10.33 1.05
CA ASP A 70 -0.66 10.11 -0.15
C ASP A 70 -1.66 11.26 -0.32
N VAL A 71 -2.25 11.72 0.80
CA VAL A 71 -3.12 12.90 0.82
C VAL A 71 -2.36 14.14 0.34
N ARG A 72 -1.13 14.37 0.82
CA ARG A 72 -0.29 15.48 0.36
C ARG A 72 0.07 15.39 -1.12
N ALA A 73 0.32 14.19 -1.63
CA ALA A 73 0.55 13.94 -3.06
C ALA A 73 -0.75 14.01 -3.89
N GLY A 74 -1.91 13.96 -3.23
CA GLY A 74 -3.24 13.86 -3.84
C GLY A 74 -3.45 12.58 -4.64
N ALA A 75 -2.73 11.51 -4.33
CA ALA A 75 -2.89 10.20 -4.97
C ALA A 75 -2.60 9.05 -4.02
N ALA A 76 -3.47 8.03 -4.02
CA ALA A 76 -3.18 6.74 -3.41
C ALA A 76 -2.36 5.89 -4.39
N PRO A 77 -1.09 5.56 -4.09
CA PRO A 77 -0.22 4.89 -5.03
C PRO A 77 -0.60 3.43 -5.28
N GLU A 78 -1.32 2.79 -4.37
CA GLU A 78 -1.78 1.42 -4.53
C GLU A 78 -3.21 1.35 -5.10
N PRO A 79 -3.56 0.32 -5.89
CA PRO A 79 -4.93 0.11 -6.37
C PRO A 79 -5.92 -0.13 -5.23
N GLY A 80 -7.22 -0.02 -5.55
CA GLY A 80 -8.29 -0.23 -4.58
C GLY A 80 -8.42 -1.68 -4.07
N LEU A 81 -9.23 -1.84 -3.04
CA LEU A 81 -9.54 -3.11 -2.38
C LEU A 81 -11.05 -3.31 -2.26
N HIS A 82 -11.53 -4.54 -2.49
CA HIS A 82 -12.86 -4.92 -1.97
C HIS A 82 -12.86 -4.82 -0.43
N PRO A 83 -13.98 -4.47 0.21
CA PRO A 83 -14.06 -4.34 1.67
C PRO A 83 -13.56 -5.56 2.44
N GLU A 84 -13.88 -6.77 2.00
CA GLU A 84 -13.41 -8.03 2.60
C GLU A 84 -11.93 -8.30 2.35
N CYS A 85 -11.38 -7.86 1.22
CA CYS A 85 -9.95 -7.93 0.95
C CYS A 85 -9.18 -6.96 1.85
N LEU A 86 -9.74 -5.76 2.08
CA LEU A 86 -9.19 -4.82 3.05
C LEU A 86 -9.22 -5.42 4.46
N ALA A 87 -10.35 -5.97 4.90
CA ALA A 87 -10.46 -6.59 6.23
C ALA A 87 -9.43 -7.71 6.44
N TYR A 88 -9.24 -8.57 5.43
CA TYR A 88 -8.18 -9.57 5.45
C TYR A 88 -6.79 -8.95 5.55
N SER A 89 -6.47 -7.97 4.70
CA SER A 89 -5.17 -7.29 4.72
C SER A 89 -4.90 -6.58 6.06
N THR A 90 -5.91 -5.97 6.67
CA THR A 90 -5.80 -5.32 7.99
C THR A 90 -5.43 -6.33 9.08
N ALA A 91 -5.91 -7.57 9.01
CA ALA A 91 -5.57 -8.60 9.99
C ALA A 91 -4.24 -9.32 9.66
N ALA A 92 -3.99 -9.58 8.37
CA ALA A 92 -2.88 -10.41 7.91
C ALA A 92 -1.56 -9.66 7.70
N CYS A 93 -1.60 -8.37 7.34
CA CYS A 93 -0.40 -7.57 7.06
C CYS A 93 0.24 -7.08 8.37
N PRO A 94 1.51 -7.45 8.68
CA PRO A 94 2.18 -6.99 9.89
C PRO A 94 2.29 -5.45 10.01
N MET A 95 2.34 -4.77 8.86
CA MET A 95 2.35 -3.31 8.82
C MET A 95 0.98 -2.72 9.16
N LEU A 96 -0.13 -3.33 8.76
CA LEU A 96 -1.47 -2.77 9.04
C LEU A 96 -1.99 -3.20 10.42
N ASN A 97 -1.69 -4.42 10.86
CA ASN A 97 -2.22 -4.96 12.12
C ASN A 97 -1.47 -4.49 13.38
N GLY A 98 -0.40 -3.71 13.25
CA GLY A 98 0.36 -3.22 14.40
C GLY A 98 1.59 -4.07 14.78
N ALA A 99 1.75 -5.28 14.24
CA ALA A 99 2.82 -6.20 14.65
C ALA A 99 4.22 -5.71 14.29
N VAL A 100 4.34 -4.82 13.31
CA VAL A 100 5.58 -4.13 12.96
C VAL A 100 5.39 -2.63 13.18
N SER A 101 6.33 -1.99 13.88
CA SER A 101 6.32 -0.55 14.19
C SER A 101 7.11 0.32 13.21
N GLU A 102 7.95 -0.29 12.37
CA GLU A 102 8.90 0.40 11.50
C GLU A 102 8.98 -0.25 10.12
N TYR A 103 9.26 0.56 9.10
CA TYR A 103 9.59 0.03 7.78
C TYR A 103 10.99 -0.63 7.79
N ARG A 104 11.16 -1.64 6.94
CA ARG A 104 12.47 -2.30 6.76
C ARG A 104 13.52 -1.27 6.35
N SER A 105 14.68 -1.30 7.00
CA SER A 105 15.85 -0.49 6.69
C SER A 105 16.62 -0.96 5.45
N THR A 106 16.44 -2.22 5.08
CA THR A 106 17.03 -2.82 3.88
C THR A 106 15.93 -3.25 2.94
N SER A 107 16.17 -3.08 1.63
CA SER A 107 15.25 -3.58 0.62
C SER A 107 15.03 -5.08 0.81
N ALA A 108 13.76 -5.50 0.80
CA ALA A 108 13.40 -6.91 0.91
C ALA A 108 14.00 -7.73 -0.24
N THR A 109 14.35 -7.09 -1.36
CA THR A 109 14.90 -7.71 -2.56
C THR A 109 16.35 -8.13 -2.38
N THR A 110 17.13 -7.45 -1.53
CA THR A 110 18.57 -7.71 -1.35
C THR A 110 18.83 -9.10 -0.77
N SER A 111 17.97 -9.57 0.12
CA SER A 111 18.16 -10.85 0.84
C SER A 111 17.16 -11.94 0.43
N HIS A 112 16.11 -11.60 -0.33
CA HIS A 112 15.06 -12.55 -0.68
C HIS A 112 15.36 -13.29 -1.98
N PRO A 113 15.07 -14.61 -2.10
CA PRO A 113 15.30 -15.38 -3.31
C PRO A 113 14.70 -14.76 -4.58
N ALA A 114 13.54 -14.11 -4.46
CA ALA A 114 12.88 -13.42 -5.58
C ALA A 114 13.67 -12.20 -6.12
N GLY A 115 14.56 -11.60 -5.32
CA GLY A 115 15.37 -10.44 -5.73
C GLY A 115 16.74 -10.80 -6.29
N ARG A 116 17.06 -12.09 -6.43
CA ARG A 116 18.30 -12.54 -7.08
C ARG A 116 18.31 -12.10 -8.56
N PRO A 117 19.46 -11.63 -9.09
CA PRO A 117 19.59 -11.31 -10.50
C PRO A 117 19.12 -12.48 -11.38
N CYS A 118 18.27 -12.18 -12.36
CA CYS A 118 17.86 -13.15 -13.36
C CYS A 118 18.79 -13.02 -14.56
N GLY A 119 19.50 -14.11 -14.89
CA GLY A 119 20.36 -14.17 -16.08
C GLY A 119 19.62 -14.53 -17.36
N ASP A 120 18.33 -14.89 -17.26
CA ASP A 120 17.50 -15.24 -18.41
C ASP A 120 16.97 -13.97 -19.09
N PRO A 121 17.44 -13.63 -20.31
CA PRO A 121 17.00 -12.44 -21.03
C PRO A 121 15.55 -12.55 -21.54
N SER A 122 14.98 -13.76 -21.57
CA SER A 122 13.58 -14.00 -21.94
C SER A 122 12.63 -13.94 -20.73
N CYS A 123 13.16 -13.86 -19.51
CA CYS A 123 12.34 -13.78 -18.32
C CYS A 123 11.62 -12.43 -18.28
N PRO A 124 10.27 -12.40 -18.20
CA PRO A 124 9.50 -11.16 -18.15
C PRO A 124 9.58 -10.47 -16.79
N CYS A 125 10.49 -10.89 -15.89
CA CYS A 125 10.60 -10.29 -14.58
C CYS A 125 11.04 -8.83 -14.72
N PRO A 126 10.25 -7.87 -14.20
CA PRO A 126 10.73 -6.50 -14.15
C PRO A 126 11.96 -6.47 -13.26
N ARG A 127 13.07 -5.87 -13.72
CA ARG A 127 14.21 -5.61 -12.84
C ARG A 127 13.69 -4.83 -11.64
N ILE A 128 13.84 -5.41 -10.46
CA ILE A 128 13.47 -4.70 -9.24
C ILE A 128 14.61 -3.73 -8.91
N ALA A 129 14.34 -2.44 -9.07
CA ALA A 129 15.07 -1.41 -8.35
C ALA A 129 14.38 -1.15 -7.01
N SER A 130 15.09 -0.56 -6.04
CA SER A 130 14.41 0.11 -4.93
C SER A 130 13.40 1.09 -5.51
N ASP A 131 12.15 1.03 -5.06
CA ASP A 131 11.23 2.12 -5.37
C ASP A 131 11.65 3.34 -4.55
N ALA A 132 11.57 4.55 -5.13
CA ALA A 132 11.92 5.78 -4.43
C ALA A 132 11.13 5.94 -3.12
N GLN A 133 9.95 5.32 -3.02
CA GLN A 133 9.15 5.29 -1.79
C GLN A 133 9.80 4.46 -0.68
N HIS A 134 10.49 3.36 -1.00
CA HIS A 134 11.26 2.56 -0.05
C HIS A 134 12.41 3.40 0.53
N GLU A 135 13.13 4.13 -0.30
CA GLU A 135 14.22 5.01 0.16
C GLU A 135 13.71 6.08 1.11
N ILE A 136 12.57 6.72 0.80
CA ILE A 136 11.94 7.74 1.64
C ILE A 136 11.51 7.20 3.02
N ARG A 137 11.11 5.92 3.08
CA ARG A 137 10.55 5.30 4.31
C ARG A 137 11.50 4.36 5.02
N SER A 138 12.68 4.09 4.46
CA SER A 138 13.59 3.07 4.97
C SER A 138 13.98 3.36 6.42
N GLY A 139 13.75 2.38 7.31
CA GLY A 139 14.01 2.52 8.75
C GLY A 139 13.15 3.53 9.49
N ARG A 140 12.12 4.12 8.85
CA ARG A 140 11.24 5.09 9.49
C ARG A 140 10.11 4.39 10.25
N PRO A 141 9.53 5.04 11.28
CA PRO A 141 8.30 4.56 11.89
C PRO A 141 7.22 4.29 10.85
N ALA A 142 6.38 3.29 11.14
CA ALA A 142 5.20 3.00 10.34
C ALA A 142 4.31 4.25 10.24
N ASP A 143 3.71 4.45 9.08
CA ASP A 143 2.74 5.53 8.89
C ASP A 143 1.42 5.20 9.60
N ASP A 144 0.64 6.25 9.89
CA ASP A 144 -0.80 6.11 10.05
C ASP A 144 -1.44 5.69 8.74
N TRP A 145 -2.50 4.91 8.84
CA TRP A 145 -3.28 4.48 7.68
C TRP A 145 -4.76 4.69 7.91
N ASP A 146 -5.41 5.23 6.89
CA ASP A 146 -6.86 5.30 6.77
C ASP A 146 -7.35 4.43 5.61
N SER A 147 -8.59 3.96 5.74
CA SER A 147 -9.36 3.44 4.62
C SER A 147 -10.30 4.51 4.13
N TRP A 148 -10.22 4.82 2.84
CA TRP A 148 -11.12 5.76 2.17
C TRP A 148 -12.03 4.96 1.24
N MET A 149 -13.33 4.94 1.52
CA MET A 149 -14.30 4.29 0.65
C MET A 149 -14.81 5.27 -0.40
N ILE A 150 -14.71 4.90 -1.68
CA ILE A 150 -15.19 5.70 -2.81
C ILE A 150 -16.12 4.88 -3.70
N ARG A 151 -16.84 5.57 -4.61
CA ARG A 151 -17.69 4.93 -5.61
C ARG A 151 -16.91 4.59 -6.88
N GLY A 152 -17.37 3.56 -7.61
CA GLY A 152 -16.93 3.22 -8.96
C GLY A 152 -16.96 4.41 -9.91
N SER A 153 -18.01 5.23 -9.82
CA SER A 153 -18.19 6.46 -10.60
C SER A 153 -17.18 7.57 -10.29
N HIS A 154 -16.51 7.53 -9.13
CA HIS A 154 -15.52 8.52 -8.72
C HIS A 154 -14.09 8.05 -9.02
N TYR A 155 -13.90 6.84 -9.55
CA TYR A 155 -12.57 6.33 -9.84
C TYR A 155 -11.91 7.13 -10.95
N ARG A 156 -10.82 7.81 -10.61
CA ARG A 156 -9.95 8.50 -11.56
C ARG A 156 -8.50 8.15 -11.26
N LEU A 157 -7.69 8.10 -12.31
CA LEU A 157 -6.25 7.91 -12.18
C LEU A 157 -5.56 9.26 -12.16
N LYS A 158 -4.68 9.47 -11.18
CA LYS A 158 -3.76 10.59 -11.19
C LYS A 158 -2.50 10.19 -11.96
N ARG A 159 -2.08 11.08 -12.86
CA ARG A 159 -0.89 10.91 -13.70
C ARG A 159 0.11 12.01 -13.44
N ASP A 160 1.39 11.68 -13.62
CA ASP A 160 2.48 12.64 -13.67
C ASP A 160 2.27 13.53 -14.91
N PRO A 161 2.10 14.86 -14.75
CA PRO A 161 1.87 15.77 -15.86
C PRO A 161 3.05 15.81 -16.84
N ASP A 162 4.27 15.51 -16.39
CA ASP A 162 5.47 15.51 -17.24
C ASP A 162 5.60 14.21 -18.04
N ARG A 163 4.90 13.15 -17.63
CA ARG A 163 4.98 11.80 -18.23
C ARG A 163 3.61 11.13 -18.37
N PRO A 164 2.59 11.80 -18.94
CA PRO A 164 1.19 11.38 -18.80
C PRO A 164 0.89 10.04 -19.51
N HIS A 165 1.63 9.72 -20.58
CA HIS A 165 1.43 8.51 -21.39
C HIS A 165 2.32 7.34 -20.98
N LEU A 166 3.31 7.56 -20.12
CA LEU A 166 4.23 6.50 -19.71
C LEU A 166 3.64 5.70 -18.55
N LEU A 167 3.92 4.40 -18.51
CA LEU A 167 3.53 3.54 -17.39
C LEU A 167 4.09 4.07 -16.06
N GLY A 168 5.32 4.60 -16.09
CA GLY A 168 5.97 5.26 -14.95
C GLY A 168 5.31 6.58 -14.52
N GLY A 169 4.43 7.16 -15.34
CA GLY A 169 3.63 8.33 -14.99
C GLY A 169 2.33 7.99 -14.26
N LEU A 170 2.01 6.72 -14.01
CA LEU A 170 0.83 6.34 -13.20
C LEU A 170 1.11 6.52 -11.71
N LEU A 171 0.72 7.69 -11.18
CA LEU A 171 0.89 8.03 -9.77
C LEU A 171 -0.03 7.19 -8.88
N GLY A 172 -1.28 6.96 -9.28
CA GLY A 172 -2.22 6.15 -8.50
C GLY A 172 -3.68 6.52 -8.72
N VAL A 173 -4.53 6.21 -7.74
CA VAL A 173 -5.92 6.67 -7.70
C VAL A 173 -5.95 8.10 -7.19
N ASP A 174 -6.62 8.99 -7.91
CA ASP A 174 -6.82 10.38 -7.53
C ASP A 174 -7.58 10.48 -6.21
N LEU A 175 -7.08 11.29 -5.28
CA LEU A 175 -7.70 11.51 -3.98
C LEU A 175 -8.58 12.77 -3.94
N ASP A 176 -8.57 13.60 -4.98
CA ASP A 176 -9.48 14.74 -5.14
C ASP A 176 -10.87 14.29 -5.63
N VAL A 177 -11.44 13.29 -4.95
CA VAL A 177 -12.69 12.64 -5.33
C VAL A 177 -13.65 12.57 -4.15
N PRO A 178 -14.97 12.54 -4.36
CA PRO A 178 -15.90 12.44 -3.23
C PRO A 178 -15.74 11.11 -2.49
N VAL A 179 -15.47 11.21 -1.19
CA VAL A 179 -15.27 10.07 -0.28
C VAL A 179 -16.56 9.77 0.48
N LEU A 180 -17.00 8.52 0.45
CA LEU A 180 -18.20 8.08 1.16
C LEU A 180 -17.95 7.88 2.65
N ARG A 181 -16.75 7.43 3.01
CA ARG A 181 -16.38 7.10 4.39
C ARG A 181 -14.87 7.04 4.56
N VAL A 182 -14.39 7.62 5.65
CA VAL A 182 -13.01 7.45 6.13
C VAL A 182 -13.05 6.63 7.41
N ARG A 183 -12.17 5.63 7.56
CA ARG A 183 -11.97 4.91 8.82
C ARG A 183 -10.48 4.69 9.11
N PRO A 184 -10.02 4.90 10.35
CA PRO A 184 -8.69 4.49 10.77
C PRO A 184 -8.49 2.99 10.54
N LEU A 185 -7.36 2.63 9.91
CA LEU A 185 -6.87 1.25 9.81
C LEU A 185 -5.77 1.00 10.83
N ARG A 186 -4.84 1.94 10.92
CA ARG A 186 -3.70 1.91 11.84
C ARG A 186 -3.44 3.32 12.35
N ARG A 187 -3.06 3.38 13.63
CA ARG A 187 -2.44 4.54 14.24
C ARG A 187 -1.10 4.12 14.83
N THR A 188 -0.06 4.84 14.48
CA THR A 188 1.24 4.69 15.11
C THR A 188 1.16 5.25 16.52
N PRO A 189 1.60 4.49 17.54
CA PRO A 189 1.58 4.97 18.90
C PRO A 189 2.37 6.29 18.99
N SER A 190 1.67 7.40 19.16
CA SER A 190 2.34 8.66 19.49
C SER A 190 2.82 8.59 20.94
N PRO A 191 4.01 9.13 21.26
CA PRO A 191 4.38 9.31 22.66
C PRO A 191 3.26 10.09 23.34
N ARG A 192 2.68 9.52 24.40
CA ARG A 192 1.70 10.23 25.23
C ARG A 192 2.45 11.39 25.88
N LEU A 193 2.30 12.59 25.33
CA LEU A 193 2.76 13.79 25.97
C LEU A 193 2.00 13.92 27.29
N ASP A 194 2.73 14.14 28.38
CA ASP A 194 2.07 14.61 29.58
C ASP A 194 1.49 16.02 29.36
N ARG A 195 0.69 16.49 30.31
CA ARG A 195 -0.01 17.77 30.17
C ARG A 195 0.96 18.94 29.95
N THR A 196 2.11 18.90 30.61
CA THR A 196 3.16 19.93 30.53
C THR A 196 3.81 19.93 29.15
N GLN A 197 4.17 18.76 28.63
CA GLN A 197 4.74 18.60 27.29
C GLN A 197 3.74 18.99 26.20
N ALA A 198 2.47 18.67 26.36
CA ALA A 198 1.42 19.08 25.44
C ALA A 198 1.23 20.61 25.43
N ASP A 199 1.27 21.25 26.60
CA ASP A 199 1.15 22.71 26.71
C ASP A 199 2.37 23.43 26.14
N GLN A 200 3.57 22.87 26.31
CA GLN A 200 4.80 23.36 25.67
C GLN A 200 4.74 23.24 24.14
N LEU A 201 4.29 22.10 23.61
CA LEU A 201 4.15 21.91 22.17
C LEU A 201 3.11 22.88 21.58
N ARG A 202 1.97 23.10 22.26
CA ARG A 202 0.98 24.09 21.83
C ARG A 202 1.52 25.52 21.87
N ALA A 203 2.31 25.87 22.89
CA ALA A 203 2.95 27.18 22.96
C ALA A 203 3.95 27.37 21.81
N ALA A 204 4.75 26.35 21.51
CA ALA A 204 5.69 26.37 20.40
C ALA A 204 4.99 26.48 19.03
N LEU A 205 3.92 25.71 18.79
CA LEU A 205 3.16 25.78 17.53
C LEU A 205 2.50 27.17 17.34
N ARG A 206 1.94 27.76 18.40
CA ARG A 206 1.39 29.12 18.37
C ARG A 206 2.44 30.18 18.06
N ALA A 207 3.66 30.02 18.59
CA ALA A 207 4.78 30.93 18.30
C ALA A 207 5.29 30.80 16.86
N LEU A 208 4.96 29.70 16.18
CA LEU A 208 5.29 29.44 14.77
C LEU A 208 4.15 29.80 13.79
N GLU A 209 3.05 30.39 14.27
CA GLU A 209 1.85 30.72 13.48
C GLU A 209 1.25 29.54 12.69
N LEU A 210 1.38 28.31 13.22
CA LEU A 210 0.74 27.09 12.70
C LEU A 210 -0.57 26.76 13.40
#